data_AF-A0A804NHC3-F1
#
_entry.id   AF-A0A804NHC3-F1
#
_cell.length_a   1.000
_cell.length_b   1.000
_cell.length_c   1.000
_cell.angle_alpha   90.00
_cell.angle_beta   90.00
_cell.angle_gamma   90.00
#
_symmetry.space_group_name_H-M   'P 1'
#
loop_
_entity.id
_entity.type
_entity.pdbx_description
1 polymer ?
#
loop_
_entity_poly.entity_id
_entity_poly.type
_entity_poly.pdbx_seq_one_letter_code
_entity_poly.pdbx_strand_id
1 'polypeptide(L)'
;MLGRLIAGLEARGMFEDVNIILVGDHGMVGTCDRKLVFLEELAPWIELKSDWVLSMTPLLAIRPPDGVSPDEVVAKMNEGLGSGKVKNGEYLKMYLKEELPTCLHYSESYRIPPIIGLIGEGYKIEMKRSKRNECGGAHGYDNAFFSMRTIFATHGPRFSGW
;
A
#
# COMPACT_ATOMS: atom_id res chain seq x y z
N MET A 1 -8.29 27.20 0.55
CA MET A 1 -7.73 27.30 -0.81
C MET A 1 -8.80 27.15 -1.89
N LEU A 2 -9.58 26.06 -1.91
CA LEU A 2 -10.64 25.86 -2.91
C LEU A 2 -11.62 27.04 -2.99
N GLY A 3 -12.08 27.56 -1.86
CA GLY A 3 -12.95 28.75 -1.84
C GLY A 3 -12.32 29.99 -2.48
N ARG A 4 -10.99 30.15 -2.45
CA ARG A 4 -10.30 31.27 -3.13
C ARG A 4 -10.36 31.10 -4.66
N LEU A 5 -10.23 29.87 -5.15
CA LEU A 5 -10.38 29.57 -6.57
C LEU A 5 -11.81 29.86 -7.04
N ILE A 6 -12.80 29.33 -6.32
CA ILE A 6 -14.23 29.51 -6.61
C ILE A 6 -14.58 31.01 -6.62
N ALA A 7 -14.29 31.73 -5.54
CA ALA A 7 -14.55 33.18 -5.47
C ALA A 7 -13.85 33.97 -6.59
N GLY A 8 -12.66 33.53 -7.01
CA GLY A 8 -11.94 34.14 -8.12
C GLY A 8 -12.60 33.93 -9.49
N LEU A 9 -13.21 32.76 -9.70
CA LEU A 9 -13.96 32.44 -10.91
C LEU A 9 -15.31 33.16 -10.94
N GLU A 10 -16.02 33.20 -9.81
CA GLU A 10 -17.29 33.92 -9.66
C GLU A 10 -17.11 35.42 -9.91
N ALA A 11 -16.08 36.04 -9.33
CA ALA A 11 -15.77 37.46 -9.54
C ALA A 11 -15.44 37.83 -11.00
N ARG A 12 -15.11 36.83 -11.82
CA ARG A 12 -14.87 36.98 -13.27
C ARG A 12 -16.07 36.58 -14.13
N GLY A 13 -17.18 36.14 -13.51
CA GLY A 13 -18.35 35.63 -14.21
C GLY A 13 -18.09 34.31 -14.95
N MET A 14 -17.05 33.56 -14.59
CA MET A 14 -16.61 32.36 -15.32
C MET A 14 -16.94 31.04 -14.60
N PHE A 15 -17.50 31.10 -13.40
CA PHE A 15 -17.66 29.91 -12.56
C PHE A 15 -18.55 28.83 -13.22
N GLU A 16 -19.57 29.24 -13.98
CA GLU A 16 -20.46 28.32 -14.70
C GLU A 16 -19.94 27.90 -16.09
N ASP A 17 -18.83 28.49 -16.55
CA ASP A 17 -18.23 28.20 -17.86
C ASP A 17 -17.00 27.29 -17.75
N VAL A 18 -16.50 27.08 -16.53
CA VAL A 18 -15.28 26.31 -16.26
C VAL A 18 -15.64 24.93 -15.70
N ASN A 19 -15.12 23.89 -16.33
CA ASN A 19 -15.18 22.53 -15.80
C ASN A 19 -14.10 22.33 -14.75
N ILE A 20 -14.51 22.05 -13.52
CA ILE A 20 -13.64 21.75 -12.38
C ILE A 20 -13.79 20.27 -12.05
N ILE A 21 -12.66 19.57 -11.94
CA ILE A 21 -12.59 18.21 -11.42
C ILE A 21 -11.71 18.25 -10.18
N LEU A 22 -12.32 18.06 -9.02
CA LEU A 22 -11.64 17.91 -7.74
C LEU A 22 -11.42 16.43 -7.46
N VAL A 23 -10.16 16.05 -7.31
CA VAL A 23 -9.73 14.67 -7.10
C VAL A 23 -8.78 14.58 -5.91
N GLY A 24 -8.64 13.38 -5.36
CA GLY A 24 -7.47 12.97 -4.59
C GLY A 24 -6.75 11.83 -5.30
N ASP A 25 -5.54 11.51 -4.88
CA ASP A 25 -4.77 10.36 -5.34
C ASP A 25 -5.19 9.06 -4.66
N HIS A 26 -5.33 9.07 -3.33
CA HIS A 26 -5.74 7.92 -2.52
C HIS A 26 -6.40 8.34 -1.20
N GLY A 27 -6.99 7.37 -0.51
CA GLY A 27 -7.46 7.56 0.85
C GLY A 27 -6.36 7.44 1.91
N MET A 28 -6.76 7.19 3.16
CA MET A 28 -5.88 7.13 4.33
C MET A 28 -6.49 6.23 5.41
N VAL A 29 -5.66 5.45 6.11
CA VAL A 29 -6.08 4.67 7.28
C VAL A 29 -5.15 4.90 8.47
N GLY A 30 -5.72 4.89 9.68
CA GLY A 30 -4.95 4.95 10.92
C GLY A 30 -4.15 3.66 11.15
N THR A 31 -2.90 3.80 11.56
CA THR A 31 -2.02 2.70 11.97
C THR A 31 -1.50 2.95 13.39
N CYS A 32 -1.28 1.88 14.15
CA CYS A 32 -0.75 1.92 15.51
C CYS A 32 0.04 0.63 15.80
N ASP A 33 0.93 0.67 16.78
CA ASP A 33 1.87 -0.42 17.13
C ASP A 33 1.25 -1.67 17.80
N ARG A 34 -0.04 -1.91 17.55
CA ARG A 34 -0.73 -3.17 17.88
C ARG A 34 -0.86 -4.11 16.68
N LYS A 35 -0.93 -3.56 15.47
CA LYS A 35 -1.15 -4.27 14.21
C LYS A 35 0.17 -4.37 13.42
N LEU A 36 1.14 -5.09 13.99
CA LEU A 36 2.50 -5.22 13.44
C LEU A 36 2.81 -6.66 13.05
N VAL A 37 3.45 -6.84 11.91
CA VAL A 37 4.15 -8.08 11.50
C VAL A 37 5.65 -7.78 11.50
N PHE A 38 6.45 -8.60 12.17
CA PHE A 38 7.90 -8.41 12.24
C PHE A 38 8.63 -9.43 11.38
N LEU A 39 9.44 -8.96 10.42
CA LEU A 39 10.13 -9.85 9.49
C LEU A 39 11.23 -10.70 10.16
N GLU A 40 11.85 -10.21 11.25
CA GLU A 40 12.84 -11.01 12.00
C GLU A 40 12.26 -12.30 12.60
N GLU A 41 10.95 -12.36 12.85
CA GLU A 41 10.29 -13.56 13.37
C GLU A 41 10.25 -14.70 12.33
N LEU A 42 10.56 -14.42 11.06
CA LEU A 42 10.71 -15.40 9.99
C LEU A 42 12.07 -16.11 9.97
N ALA A 43 13.02 -15.71 10.82
CA ALA A 43 14.37 -16.27 10.86
C ALA A 43 14.45 -17.82 10.88
N PRO A 44 13.52 -18.57 11.51
CA PRO A 44 13.53 -20.04 11.45
C PRO A 44 13.27 -20.63 10.06
N TRP A 45 12.64 -19.89 9.14
CA TRP A 45 12.35 -20.32 7.77
C TRP A 45 13.28 -19.66 6.75
N ILE A 46 13.61 -18.40 6.97
CA ILE A 46 14.42 -17.61 6.05
C ILE A 46 15.13 -16.46 6.77
N GLU A 47 16.42 -16.34 6.51
CA GLU A 47 17.21 -15.18 6.94
C GLU A 47 17.09 -14.07 5.88
N LEU A 48 16.15 -13.15 6.07
CA LEU A 48 15.99 -11.98 5.22
C LEU A 48 17.04 -10.92 5.54
N LYS A 49 17.83 -10.54 4.55
CA LYS A 49 18.78 -9.43 4.67
C LYS A 49 18.08 -8.10 4.36
N SER A 50 18.48 -7.05 5.07
CA SER A 50 17.85 -5.72 4.95
C SER A 50 18.00 -5.09 3.57
N ASP A 51 19.08 -5.41 2.86
CA ASP A 51 19.35 -4.93 1.50
C ASP A 51 18.45 -5.58 0.43
N TRP A 52 17.75 -6.68 0.77
CA TRP A 52 16.76 -7.28 -0.13
C TRP A 52 15.43 -6.51 -0.11
N VAL A 53 15.14 -5.79 0.98
CA VAL A 53 13.86 -5.10 1.20
C VAL A 53 13.93 -3.69 0.62
N LEU A 54 13.19 -3.46 -0.46
CA LEU A 54 13.15 -2.16 -1.18
C LEU A 54 12.04 -1.24 -0.69
N SER A 55 10.94 -1.82 -0.20
CA SER A 55 9.83 -1.14 0.45
C SER A 55 9.28 -2.04 1.54
N MET A 56 8.80 -1.47 2.65
CA MET A 56 8.41 -2.25 3.82
C MET A 56 6.92 -2.13 4.16
N THR A 57 6.39 -0.92 4.39
CA THR A 57 4.98 -0.71 4.76
C THR A 57 4.33 0.34 3.85
N PRO A 58 3.06 0.15 3.45
CA PRO A 58 2.23 -1.05 3.67
C PRO A 58 2.43 -2.15 2.63
N LEU A 59 3.12 -1.86 1.53
CA LEU A 59 3.47 -2.82 0.49
C LEU A 59 4.93 -3.23 0.67
N LEU A 60 5.14 -4.49 1.01
CA LEU A 60 6.47 -5.09 1.13
C LEU A 60 6.96 -5.43 -0.27
N ALA A 61 8.12 -4.94 -0.65
CA ALA A 61 8.72 -5.24 -1.95
C ALA A 61 10.14 -5.76 -1.74
N ILE A 62 10.41 -6.96 -2.23
CA ILE A 62 11.68 -7.67 -1.99
C ILE A 62 12.32 -8.01 -3.33
N ARG A 63 13.62 -7.79 -3.42
CA ARG A 63 14.48 -8.25 -4.52
C ARG A 63 15.66 -9.04 -3.94
N PRO A 64 15.61 -10.37 -3.99
CA PRO A 64 16.75 -11.19 -3.63
C PRO A 64 17.93 -10.94 -4.60
N PRO A 65 19.17 -11.19 -4.17
CA PRO A 65 20.35 -11.12 -5.02
C PRO A 65 20.36 -12.28 -6.02
N ASP A 66 21.21 -12.15 -7.04
CA ASP A 66 21.43 -13.22 -8.02
C ASP A 66 21.81 -14.53 -7.32
N GLY A 67 21.25 -15.64 -7.82
CA GLY A 67 21.44 -16.98 -7.25
C GLY A 67 20.46 -17.34 -6.12
N VAL A 68 19.64 -16.41 -5.63
CA VAL A 68 18.55 -16.70 -4.70
C VAL A 68 17.23 -16.76 -5.47
N SER A 69 16.55 -17.90 -5.42
CA SER A 69 15.26 -18.11 -6.10
C SER A 69 14.14 -17.28 -5.46
N PRO A 70 13.46 -16.39 -6.21
CA PRO A 70 12.30 -15.67 -5.68
C PRO A 70 11.17 -16.60 -5.21
N ASP A 71 10.90 -17.68 -5.94
CA ASP A 71 9.89 -18.68 -5.60
C ASP A 71 10.17 -19.33 -4.23
N GLU A 72 11.44 -19.69 -3.97
CA GLU A 72 11.82 -20.27 -2.67
C GLU A 72 11.66 -19.26 -1.53
N VAL A 73 11.97 -17.98 -1.77
CA VAL A 73 11.78 -16.92 -0.78
C VAL A 73 10.29 -16.76 -0.47
N VAL A 74 9.43 -16.68 -1.48
CA VAL A 74 7.97 -16.60 -1.31
C VAL A 74 7.44 -17.80 -0.54
N ALA A 75 7.86 -19.03 -0.90
CA ALA A 75 7.42 -20.25 -0.23
C ALA A 75 7.80 -20.27 1.26
N LYS A 76 9.08 -20.02 1.58
CA LYS A 76 9.58 -20.00 2.96
C LYS A 76 8.92 -18.91 3.80
N MET A 77 8.74 -17.71 3.24
CA MET A 77 8.05 -16.63 3.94
C MET A 77 6.58 -16.98 4.21
N ASN A 78 5.85 -17.49 3.23
CA ASN A 78 4.45 -17.88 3.41
C ASN A 78 4.29 -19.05 4.40
N GLU A 79 5.23 -20.00 4.42
CA GLU A 79 5.27 -21.06 5.44
C GLU A 79 5.42 -20.47 6.85
N GLY A 80 6.38 -19.56 7.05
CA GLY A 80 6.60 -18.90 8.33
C GLY A 80 5.41 -18.05 8.77
N LEU A 81 4.82 -17.28 7.85
CA LEU A 81 3.63 -16.45 8.10
C LEU A 81 2.40 -17.30 8.46
N GLY A 82 2.23 -18.46 7.81
CA GLY A 82 1.14 -19.40 8.08
C GLY A 82 1.35 -20.31 9.30
N SER A 83 2.54 -20.28 9.93
CA SER A 83 2.88 -21.21 11.02
C SER A 83 2.20 -20.92 12.36
N GLY A 84 1.58 -19.75 12.51
CA GLY A 84 1.06 -19.24 13.79
C GLY A 84 2.14 -18.79 14.79
N LYS A 85 3.42 -18.84 14.41
CA LYS A 85 4.55 -18.39 15.26
C LYS A 85 4.99 -16.96 14.99
N VAL A 86 4.66 -16.41 13.82
CA VAL A 86 4.86 -14.99 13.49
C VAL A 86 3.63 -14.22 13.92
N LYS A 87 3.81 -13.20 14.75
CA LYS A 87 2.70 -12.39 15.23
C LYS A 87 2.01 -11.70 14.06
N ASN A 88 0.68 -11.85 13.98
CA ASN A 88 -0.16 -11.31 12.91
C ASN A 88 0.23 -11.81 11.50
N GLY A 89 0.98 -12.91 11.40
CA GLY A 89 1.47 -13.45 10.13
C GLY A 89 0.35 -13.76 9.13
N GLU A 90 -0.84 -14.11 9.62
CA GLU A 90 -2.04 -14.38 8.83
C GLU A 90 -2.55 -13.15 8.03
N TYR A 91 -2.10 -11.94 8.39
CA TYR A 91 -2.48 -10.70 7.70
C TYR A 91 -1.50 -10.27 6.62
N LEU A 92 -0.34 -10.92 6.49
CA LEU A 92 0.62 -10.68 5.41
C LEU A 92 0.66 -11.91 4.51
N LYS A 93 0.58 -11.70 3.19
CA LYS A 93 0.80 -12.76 2.21
C LYS A 93 1.80 -12.31 1.15
N MET A 94 2.76 -13.19 0.88
CA MET A 94 3.79 -12.99 -0.13
C MET A 94 3.36 -13.60 -1.46
N TYR A 95 3.73 -12.93 -2.54
CA TYR A 95 3.47 -13.32 -3.91
C TYR A 95 4.73 -13.11 -4.74
N LEU A 96 4.92 -13.97 -5.74
CA LEU A 96 5.64 -13.53 -6.93
C LEU A 96 4.82 -12.45 -7.62
N LYS A 97 5.45 -11.44 -8.20
CA LYS A 97 4.71 -10.33 -8.82
C LYS A 97 3.76 -10.80 -9.93
N GLU A 98 4.10 -11.89 -10.62
CA GLU A 98 3.29 -12.52 -11.67
C GLU A 98 2.04 -13.23 -11.12
N GLU A 99 2.02 -13.55 -9.82
CA GLU A 99 0.93 -14.24 -9.13
C GLU A 99 0.03 -13.29 -8.32
N LEU A 100 0.28 -11.99 -8.38
CA LEU A 100 -0.56 -11.00 -7.73
C LEU A 100 -2.00 -11.03 -8.29
N PRO A 101 -3.01 -10.67 -7.46
CA PRO A 101 -4.37 -10.49 -7.94
C PRO A 101 -4.42 -9.63 -9.21
N THR A 102 -5.00 -10.16 -10.28
CA THR A 102 -4.98 -9.51 -11.61
C THR A 102 -5.65 -8.14 -11.61
N CYS A 103 -6.62 -7.90 -10.71
CA CYS A 103 -7.28 -6.61 -10.52
C CYS A 103 -6.32 -5.47 -10.12
N LEU A 104 -5.13 -5.79 -9.59
CA LEU A 104 -4.13 -4.80 -9.20
C LEU A 104 -3.31 -4.30 -10.39
N HIS A 105 -3.24 -5.04 -11.50
CA HIS A 105 -2.41 -4.72 -12.66
C HIS A 105 -0.95 -4.36 -12.30
N TYR A 106 -0.37 -5.07 -11.33
CA TYR A 106 0.90 -4.70 -10.70
C TYR A 106 2.02 -5.74 -10.91
N SER A 107 2.22 -6.19 -12.16
CA SER A 107 3.25 -7.19 -12.53
C SER A 107 4.16 -6.74 -13.68
N GLU A 108 3.60 -6.04 -14.66
CA GLU A 108 4.19 -5.78 -15.99
C GLU A 108 5.20 -4.62 -16.04
N SER A 109 6.17 -4.60 -15.12
CA SER A 109 7.28 -3.64 -15.15
C SER A 109 8.55 -4.21 -14.52
N TYR A 110 9.71 -3.88 -15.10
CA TYR A 110 11.01 -4.19 -14.50
C TYR A 110 11.26 -3.44 -13.19
N ARG A 111 10.54 -2.33 -12.97
CA ARG A 111 10.64 -1.52 -11.74
C ARG A 111 9.92 -2.19 -10.57
N ILE A 112 8.99 -3.09 -10.83
CA ILE A 112 8.29 -3.87 -9.80
C ILE A 112 9.23 -5.02 -9.37
N PRO A 113 9.62 -5.09 -8.08
CA PRO A 113 10.45 -6.17 -7.57
C PRO A 113 9.78 -7.55 -7.74
N PRO A 114 10.56 -8.63 -7.85
CA PRO A 114 10.02 -9.96 -8.14
C PRO A 114 9.08 -10.49 -7.04
N ILE A 115 9.22 -10.02 -5.81
CA ILE A 115 8.44 -10.48 -4.66
C ILE A 115 7.69 -9.30 -4.05
N ILE A 116 6.39 -9.46 -3.89
CA ILE A 116 5.49 -8.46 -3.32
C ILE A 116 4.71 -9.08 -2.16
N GLY A 117 4.68 -8.40 -1.02
CA GLY A 117 3.89 -8.75 0.15
C GLY A 117 2.73 -7.77 0.30
N LEU A 118 1.52 -8.31 0.34
CA LEU A 118 0.30 -7.57 0.61
C LEU A 118 -0.12 -7.78 2.07
N ILE A 119 -0.24 -6.70 2.83
CA ILE A 119 -0.70 -6.74 4.22
C ILE A 119 -2.14 -6.22 4.36
N GLY A 120 -2.86 -6.74 5.36
CA GLY A 120 -4.20 -6.29 5.72
C GLY A 120 -4.27 -4.80 6.08
N GLU A 121 -5.45 -4.22 5.87
CA GLU A 121 -5.72 -2.80 6.12
C GLU A 121 -5.36 -2.35 7.55
N GLY A 122 -4.56 -1.29 7.65
CA GLY A 122 -4.14 -0.69 8.92
C GLY A 122 -3.07 -1.48 9.69
N TYR A 123 -2.54 -2.58 9.12
CA TYR A 123 -1.36 -3.27 9.63
C TYR A 123 -0.07 -2.64 9.07
N LYS A 124 1.03 -2.79 9.80
CA LYS A 124 2.37 -2.42 9.34
C LYS A 124 3.31 -3.62 9.40
N ILE A 125 4.33 -3.55 8.57
CA ILE A 125 5.47 -4.46 8.51
C ILE A 125 6.67 -3.70 9.03
N GLU A 126 7.39 -4.30 9.97
CA GLU A 126 8.65 -3.76 10.47
C GLU A 126 9.73 -4.86 10.42
N MET A 127 10.98 -4.46 10.18
CA MET A 127 12.07 -5.42 10.12
C MET A 127 12.29 -6.08 11.48
N LYS A 128 12.32 -5.28 12.55
CA LYS A 128 12.62 -5.71 13.91
C LYS A 128 11.68 -5.07 14.92
N ARG A 129 11.44 -5.76 16.02
CA ARG A 129 10.64 -5.26 17.13
C ARG A 129 11.32 -4.07 17.78
N SER A 130 10.60 -2.95 17.84
CA SER A 130 11.03 -1.76 18.56
C SER A 130 10.16 -1.54 19.81
N LYS A 131 10.66 -0.75 20.77
CA LYS A 131 9.87 -0.32 21.95
C LYS A 131 9.04 0.93 21.67
N ARG A 132 9.03 1.44 20.42
CA ARG A 132 8.23 2.60 20.06
C ARG A 132 6.76 2.18 20.01
N ASN A 133 5.90 3.15 20.36
CA ASN A 133 4.45 3.06 20.29
C ASN A 133 3.97 4.30 19.53
N GLU A 134 4.15 4.29 18.23
CA GLU A 134 3.75 5.33 17.29
C GLU A 134 2.41 4.97 16.65
N CYS A 135 1.53 5.96 16.59
CA CYS A 135 0.31 5.91 15.79
C CYS A 135 0.41 7.00 14.71
N GLY A 136 -0.10 6.72 13.53
CA GLY A 136 -0.08 7.64 12.40
C GLY A 136 -1.14 7.30 11.36
N GLY A 137 -1.03 7.95 10.19
CA GLY A 137 -1.79 7.59 9.00
C GLY A 137 -0.90 6.90 7.98
N ALA A 138 -1.44 5.92 7.26
CA ALA A 138 -0.77 5.28 6.13
C ALA A 138 -1.75 5.05 4.96
N HIS A 139 -1.18 4.85 3.78
CA HIS A 139 -1.89 4.56 2.53
C HIS A 139 -0.99 3.69 1.63
N GLY A 140 -1.56 3.14 0.55
CA GLY A 140 -0.87 2.20 -0.35
C GLY A 140 -1.20 0.73 -0.11
N TYR A 141 -2.23 0.46 0.70
CA TYR A 141 -2.82 -0.87 0.84
C TYR A 141 -3.60 -1.26 -0.44
N ASP A 142 -4.21 -2.44 -0.44
CA ASP A 142 -5.11 -2.89 -1.52
C ASP A 142 -6.14 -1.79 -1.87
N ASN A 143 -6.24 -1.47 -3.16
CA ASN A 143 -7.11 -0.41 -3.67
C ASN A 143 -8.60 -0.75 -3.52
N ALA A 144 -8.95 -2.01 -3.23
CA ALA A 144 -10.32 -2.43 -2.93
C ALA A 144 -10.78 -1.95 -1.54
N PHE A 145 -9.86 -1.66 -0.61
CA PHE A 145 -10.22 -1.20 0.72
C PHE A 145 -10.93 0.14 0.69
N PHE A 146 -12.01 0.25 1.48
CA PHE A 146 -12.80 1.47 1.53
C PHE A 146 -11.97 2.67 1.98
N SER A 147 -11.05 2.48 2.93
CA SER A 147 -10.16 3.55 3.40
C SER A 147 -9.18 4.06 2.34
N MET A 148 -8.91 3.29 1.29
CA MET A 148 -8.00 3.67 0.19
C MET A 148 -8.73 4.38 -0.97
N ARG A 149 -10.07 4.42 -0.94
CA ARG A 149 -10.85 5.14 -1.94
C ARG A 149 -10.58 6.64 -1.84
N THR A 150 -10.56 7.30 -2.99
CA THR A 150 -10.30 8.73 -3.12
C THR A 150 -11.57 9.53 -3.39
N ILE A 151 -11.47 10.85 -3.28
CA ILE A 151 -12.54 11.78 -3.64
C ILE A 151 -12.60 12.00 -5.16
N PHE A 152 -13.81 12.21 -5.66
CA PHE A 152 -14.07 12.70 -7.00
C PHE A 152 -15.31 13.60 -6.94
N ALA A 153 -15.13 14.88 -7.24
CA ALA A 153 -16.23 15.85 -7.30
C ALA A 153 -16.04 16.71 -8.55
N THR A 154 -17.15 17.04 -9.20
CA THR A 154 -17.14 17.78 -10.47
C THR A 154 -18.10 18.96 -10.41
N HIS A 155 -17.73 20.04 -11.07
CA HIS A 155 -18.58 21.22 -11.30
C HIS A 155 -18.36 21.75 -12.71
N GLY A 156 -19.39 22.33 -13.31
CA GLY A 156 -19.30 23.02 -14.58
C GLY A 156 -20.14 22.41 -15.70
N PRO A 157 -20.15 23.04 -16.88
CA PRO A 157 -21.20 22.89 -17.89
C PRO A 157 -21.20 21.52 -18.58
N ARG A 158 -20.12 20.74 -18.48
CA ARG A 158 -20.06 19.38 -19.02
C ARG A 158 -20.45 18.29 -18.03
N PHE A 159 -20.67 18.64 -16.77
CA PHE A 159 -21.12 17.69 -15.76
C PHE A 159 -22.59 17.97 -15.47
N SER A 160 -23.42 16.95 -15.61
CA SER A 160 -24.83 17.03 -15.23
C SER A 160 -24.91 17.48 -13.77
N GLY A 161 -25.62 18.57 -13.50
CA GLY A 161 -25.89 19.00 -12.13
C GLY A 161 -26.56 17.86 -11.37
N TRP A 162 -26.05 17.58 -10.16
CA TRP A 162 -26.74 16.75 -9.17
C TRP A 162 -27.89 17.52 -8.55
#